data_AF-A0AAX2AJE6-F1
#
_entry.id   AF-A0AAX2AJE6-F1
#
_cell.length_a   1.000
_cell.length_b   1.000
_cell.length_c   1.000
_cell.angle_alpha   90.00
_cell.angle_beta   90.00
_cell.angle_gamma   90.00
#
_symmetry.space_group_name_H-M   'P 1'
#
loop_
_entity.id
_entity.type
_entity.pdbx_description
1 polymer ?
#
loop_
_entity_poly.entity_id
_entity_poly.type
_entity_poly.pdbx_seq_one_letter_code
_entity_poly.pdbx_strand_id
1 'polypeptide(L)' 'MQFIPHTQEELKSMDINEEKIYTIQYLERDYFNGENRIELGKAKAIIGENEIVFVVTDSYGMDKFIKEARVIK' A
#
# COMPACT_ATOMS: atom_id res chain seq x y z
N MET A 1 -8.97 11.49 -10.51
CA MET A 1 -7.57 11.12 -10.78
C MET A 1 -7.52 9.63 -11.02
N GLN A 2 -6.84 9.14 -12.06
CA GLN A 2 -6.61 7.70 -12.22
C GLN A 2 -5.50 7.27 -11.27
N PHE A 3 -5.78 6.30 -10.41
CA PHE A 3 -4.75 5.64 -9.59
C PHE A 3 -3.99 4.64 -10.45
N ILE A 4 -2.65 4.70 -10.40
CA ILE A 4 -1.77 3.75 -11.10
C ILE A 4 -0.83 3.18 -10.03
N PRO A 5 -1.05 1.94 -9.56
CA PRO A 5 -0.17 1.27 -8.60
C PRO A 5 1.17 0.91 -9.26
N HIS A 6 2.19 0.69 -8.44
CA HIS A 6 3.42 0.09 -8.94
C HIS A 6 3.20 -1.36 -9.32
N THR A 7 3.94 -1.82 -10.33
CA THR A 7 4.04 -3.25 -10.60
C THR A 7 4.94 -3.91 -9.54
N GLN A 8 4.81 -5.22 -9.39
CA GLN A 8 5.67 -5.99 -8.47
C GLN A 8 7.15 -5.94 -8.90
N GLU A 9 7.44 -5.85 -10.20
CA GLU A 9 8.80 -5.70 -10.72
C GLU A 9 9.41 -4.33 -10.37
N GLU A 10 8.59 -3.27 -10.44
CA GLU A 10 8.98 -1.93 -10.00
C GLU A 10 9.29 -1.93 -8.50
N LEU A 11 8.40 -2.49 -7.67
CA LEU A 11 8.59 -2.55 -6.22
C LEU A 11 9.86 -3.32 -5.83
N LYS A 12 10.15 -4.45 -6.51
CA LYS A 12 11.39 -5.22 -6.30
C LYS A 12 12.64 -4.42 -6.66
N SER A 13 12.54 -3.52 -7.64
CA SER A 13 13.66 -2.65 -8.06
C SER A 13 13.86 -1.43 -7.15
N MET A 14 12.98 -1.19 -6.17
CA MET A 14 13.00 -0.01 -5.30
C MET A 14 13.75 -0.22 -3.97
N ASP A 15 14.41 -1.37 -3.76
CA ASP A 15 15.13 -1.71 -2.52
C ASP A 15 14.25 -1.54 -1.27
N ILE A 16 13.02 -2.08 -1.36
CA ILE A 16 12.06 -2.06 -0.26
C ILE A 16 12.52 -3.02 0.83
N ASN A 17 12.38 -2.61 2.09
CA ASN A 17 12.86 -3.32 3.26
C ASN A 17 11.75 -3.40 4.33
N GLU A 18 11.55 -4.58 4.92
CA GLU A 18 10.47 -4.84 5.89
C GLU A 18 10.59 -4.06 7.21
N GLU A 19 11.79 -3.61 7.57
CA GLU A 19 12.04 -2.83 8.79
C GLU A 19 11.71 -1.34 8.62
N LYS A 20 11.42 -0.88 7.39
CA LYS A 20 11.15 0.52 7.07
C LYS A 20 9.65 0.80 6.92
N ILE A 21 9.28 2.05 7.20
CA ILE A 21 7.94 2.58 6.95
C ILE A 21 8.00 3.42 5.67
N TYR A 22 7.06 3.16 4.77
CA TYR A 22 6.92 3.85 3.50
C TYR A 22 5.62 4.65 3.47
N THR A 23 5.64 5.80 2.81
CA THR A 23 4.40 6.48 2.44
C THR A 23 3.91 5.85 1.14
N ILE A 24 2.69 5.34 1.14
CA ILE A 24 2.07 4.75 -0.04
C ILE A 24 0.77 5.47 -0.39
N GLN A 25 0.47 5.52 -1.67
CA GLN A 25 -0.84 5.82 -2.22
C GLN A 25 -1.54 4.51 -2.56
N TYR A 26 -2.81 4.39 -2.19
CA TYR A 26 -3.61 3.20 -2.44
C TYR A 26 -5.08 3.54 -2.61
N LEU A 27 -5.87 2.59 -3.13
CA LEU A 27 -7.32 2.70 -3.19
C LEU A 27 -7.92 2.16 -1.89
N GLU A 28 -8.51 3.05 -1.10
CA GLU A 28 -9.31 2.71 0.06
C GLU A 28 -10.77 2.57 -0.37
N ARG A 29 -11.42 1.48 0.04
CA ARG A 29 -12.85 1.29 -0.20
C ARG A 29 -13.62 1.77 1.01
N ASP A 30 -14.43 2.81 0.83
CA ASP A 30 -15.40 3.22 1.83
C ASP A 30 -16.48 2.12 1.92
N TYR A 31 -16.48 1.37 3.02
CA TYR A 31 -17.45 0.30 3.24
C TYR A 31 -18.87 0.80 3.49
N PHE A 32 -19.03 2.07 3.88
CA PHE A 32 -20.33 2.69 4.11
C PHE A 32 -20.96 3.16 2.80
N ASN A 33 -20.18 3.84 1.96
CA ASN A 33 -20.67 4.44 0.70
C ASN A 33 -20.40 3.56 -0.54
N GLY A 34 -19.56 2.53 -0.42
CA GLY A 34 -19.13 1.68 -1.53
C GLY A 34 -18.19 2.36 -2.52
N GLU A 35 -17.77 3.60 -2.24
CA GLU A 35 -16.90 4.40 -3.09
C GLU A 35 -15.43 4.07 -2.86
N ASN A 36 -14.65 4.05 -3.93
CA ASN A 36 -13.19 3.96 -3.83
C ASN A 36 -12.61 5.37 -3.80
N ARG A 37 -11.74 5.64 -2.83
CA ARG A 37 -10.99 6.89 -2.72
C ARG A 37 -9.50 6.61 -2.76
N ILE A 38 -8.76 7.54 -3.37
CA ILE A 38 -7.30 7.49 -3.35
C ILE A 38 -6.85 8.05 -2.01
N GLU A 39 -6.13 7.27 -1.22
CA GLU A 39 -5.66 7.63 0.11
C GLU A 39 -4.13 7.54 0.19
N LEU A 40 -3.54 8.31 1.10
CA LEU A 40 -2.12 8.26 1.44
C LEU A 40 -1.97 7.73 2.85
N GLY A 41 -1.16 6.68 3.02
CA GLY A 41 -0.96 6.03 4.31
C GLY A 41 0.50 5.70 4.55
N LYS A 42 0.88 5.66 5.83
CA LYS A 42 2.15 5.06 6.25
C LYS A 42 1.95 3.54 6.32
N ALA A 43 2.81 2.80 5.66
CA ALA A 43 2.72 1.35 5.60
C ALA A 43 4.07 0.68 5.85
N LYS A 44 4.03 -0.50 6.47
CA LYS A 44 5.16 -1.42 6.49
C LYS A 44 5.09 -2.33 5.26
N ALA A 45 6.23 -2.66 4.68
CA ALA A 45 6.29 -3.65 3.62
C ALA A 45 6.41 -5.06 4.23
N ILE A 46 5.73 -6.02 3.63
CA ILE A 46 5.92 -7.46 3.82
C ILE A 46 6.41 -8.01 2.48
N ILE A 47 7.57 -8.66 2.49
CA ILE A 47 8.23 -9.18 1.30
C ILE A 47 8.10 -10.70 1.33
N GLY A 48 7.15 -11.22 0.55
CA GLY A 48 7.04 -12.65 0.28
C GLY A 48 7.98 -13.08 -0.85
N GLU A 49 8.05 -14.39 -1.12
CA GLU A 49 8.90 -14.94 -2.19
C GLU A 49 8.59 -14.33 -3.57
N ASN A 50 7.29 -14.11 -3.87
CA ASN A 50 6.85 -13.64 -5.18
C ASN A 50 6.20 -12.26 -5.17
N GLU A 51 5.69 -11.78 -4.03
CA GLU A 51 4.92 -10.54 -3.92
C GLU A 51 5.38 -9.66 -2.75
N ILE A 52 5.31 -8.35 -2.96
CA ILE A 52 5.47 -7.32 -1.94
C ILE A 52 4.07 -6.78 -1.64
N VAL A 53 3.69 -6.83 -0.36
CA VAL A 53 2.41 -6.35 0.16
C VAL A 53 2.69 -5.27 1.20
N PHE A 54 1.83 -4.27 1.29
CA PHE A 54 1.95 -3.23 2.31
C PHE A 54 0.89 -3.40 3.39
N VAL A 55 1.25 -3.13 4.64
CA VAL A 55 0.32 -3.12 5.76
C VAL A 55 0.14 -1.69 6.24
N VAL A 56 -1.10 -1.20 6.10
CA VAL A 56 -1.53 0.09 6.65
C VAL A 56 -2.39 -0.19 7.88
N THR A 57 -2.03 0.40 9.01
CA THR A 57 -2.88 0.39 10.19
C THR A 57 -3.79 1.62 10.15
N ASP A 58 -5.10 1.40 10.19
CA ASP A 58 -6.07 2.50 10.18
C ASP A 58 -6.24 3.16 11.57
N SER A 59 -7.07 4.20 11.65
CA SER A 59 -7.32 4.95 12.89
C SER A 59 -8.03 4.12 13.98
N TYR A 60 -8.60 2.97 13.64
CA TYR A 60 -9.22 2.03 14.57
C TYR A 60 -8.24 0.94 15.03
N GLY A 61 -6.98 1.00 14.59
CA GLY A 61 -5.94 0.02 14.91
C GLY A 61 -6.08 -1.27 14.11
N MET A 62 -6.85 -1.27 13.01
CA MET A 62 -6.99 -2.44 12.16
C MET A 62 -5.94 -2.43 11.03
N ASP A 63 -5.28 -3.56 10.85
CA ASP A 63 -4.30 -3.74 9.78
C ASP A 63 -5.00 -4.10 8.47
N LYS A 64 -4.69 -3.33 7.43
CA LYS A 64 -5.15 -3.55 6.05
C LYS A 64 -3.98 -3.95 5.16
N PHE A 65 -4.18 -5.03 4.43
CA PHE A 65 -3.20 -5.54 3.47
C PHE A 65 -3.46 -4.95 2.09
N ILE A 66 -2.53 -4.14 1.62
CA ILE A 66 -2.60 -3.40 0.37
C ILE A 66 -1.65 -4.05 -0.64
N LYS A 67 -2.22 -4.71 -1.64
CA LYS A 67 -1.47 -5.33 -2.76
C LYS A 67 -1.18 -4.34 -3.89
N GLU A 68 -2.12 -3.44 -4.14
CA GLU A 68 -2.01 -2.42 -5.18
C GLU A 68 -1.67 -1.08 -4.53
N ALA A 69 -0.38 -0.76 -4.47
CA ALA A 69 0.13 0.45 -3.86
C ALA A 69 1.12 1.16 -4.78
N ARG A 70 1.19 2.48 -4.66
CA ARG A 70 2.25 3.30 -5.24
C ARG A 70 3.06 3.93 -4.11
N VAL A 71 4.36 3.68 -4.06
CA VAL A 71 5.25 4.23 -3.04
C VAL A 71 5.57 5.67 -3.41
N ILE A 72 5.39 6.58 -2.46
CA ILE A 72 5.69 8.00 -2.61
C ILE A 72 7.04 8.26 -1.95
N LYS A 73 8.01 8.75 -2.75
CA LYS A 73 9.34 9.14 -2.29
C LYS A 73 9.33 10.50 -1.60
#